data_AF-A0A8B2VFG9-F1
#
_entry.id   AF-A0A8B2VFG9-F1
#
_cell.length_a   1.000
_cell.length_b   1.000
_cell.length_c   1.000
_cell.angle_alpha   90.00
_cell.angle_beta   90.00
_cell.angle_gamma   90.00
#
_symmetry.space_group_name_H-M   'P 1'
#
loop_
_entity.id
_entity.type
_entity.pdbx_description
1 polymer ?
#
loop_
_entity_poly.entity_id
_entity_poly.type
_entity_poly.pdbx_seq_one_letter_code
_entity_poly.pdbx_strand_id
1 'polypeptide(L)'
;MSVGEHLPVADSQIQAWADEAEADYDLSMLPPSRRGRPPVGRGPGTVVPVRFDADTLKALSQRAHDEGLTTRSDAIRAAVNQWLGLGS
;
A
#
# COMPACT_ATOMS: atom_id res chain seq x y z
N MET A 1 -11.40 9.65 13.48
CA MET A 1 -11.28 8.40 12.70
C MET A 1 -12.46 7.52 13.07
N SER A 2 -13.37 7.26 12.13
CA SER A 2 -14.45 6.30 12.35
C SER A 2 -13.84 4.91 12.32
N VAL A 3 -13.85 4.20 13.46
CA VAL A 3 -13.50 2.79 13.50
C VAL A 3 -14.64 2.08 12.77
N GLY A 4 -14.35 1.50 11.60
CA GLY A 4 -15.34 0.73 10.85
C GLY A 4 -15.96 -0.31 11.76
N GLU A 5 -17.29 -0.35 11.80
CA GLU A 5 -18.04 -1.28 12.64
C GLU A 5 -17.70 -2.72 12.24
N HIS A 6 -17.12 -3.48 13.18
CA HIS A 6 -16.79 -4.89 12.97
C HIS A 6 -18.07 -5.73 13.13
N LEU A 7 -18.86 -5.81 12.06
CA LEU A 7 -20.00 -6.71 12.01
C LEU A 7 -19.51 -8.16 11.93
N PRO A 8 -20.06 -9.08 12.74
CA PRO A 8 -19.75 -10.49 12.64
C PRO A 8 -20.20 -11.01 11.27
N VAL A 9 -19.34 -11.79 10.61
CA VAL A 9 -19.67 -12.45 9.34
C VAL A 9 -20.57 -13.65 9.66
N ALA A 10 -21.72 -13.74 8.99
CA ALA A 10 -22.64 -14.87 9.15
C ALA A 10 -22.09 -16.14 8.50
N ASP A 11 -22.39 -17.32 9.07
CA ASP A 11 -21.95 -18.61 8.50
C ASP A 11 -22.40 -18.81 7.05
N SER A 12 -23.59 -18.31 6.69
CA SER A 12 -24.08 -18.35 5.32
C SER A 12 -23.24 -17.52 4.35
N GLN A 13 -22.66 -16.41 4.82
CA GLN A 13 -21.76 -15.57 4.02
C GLN A 13 -20.41 -16.27 3.85
N ILE A 14 -19.92 -16.94 4.89
CA ILE A 14 -18.70 -17.75 4.83
C ILE A 14 -18.88 -18.88 3.84
N GLN A 15 -20.01 -19.60 3.90
CA GLN A 15 -20.31 -20.69 2.98
C GLN A 15 -20.40 -20.20 1.53
N ALA A 16 -21.04 -19.06 1.28
CA ALA A 16 -21.11 -18.48 -0.06
C ALA A 16 -19.72 -18.18 -0.65
N TRP A 17 -18.80 -17.65 0.17
CA TRP A 17 -17.40 -17.44 -0.27
C TRP A 17 -16.64 -18.75 -0.48
N ALA A 18 -16.90 -19.78 0.33
CA ALA A 18 -16.30 -21.10 0.14
C ALA A 18 -16.76 -21.73 -1.17
N ASP A 19 -18.07 -21.72 -1.43
CA ASP A 19 -18.67 -22.25 -2.66
C ASP A 19 -18.12 -21.51 -3.90
N GLU A 20 -17.94 -20.18 -3.83
CA GLU A 20 -17.33 -19.38 -4.89
C GLU A 20 -15.86 -19.76 -5.12
N ALA A 21 -15.08 -19.99 -4.06
CA ALA A 21 -13.66 -20.30 -4.16
C ALA A 21 -13.39 -21.75 -4.62
N GLU A 22 -14.29 -22.67 -4.29
CA GLU A 22 -14.24 -24.08 -4.71
C GLU A 22 -14.80 -24.29 -6.12
N ALA A 23 -15.61 -23.36 -6.63
CA ALA A 23 -16.03 -23.35 -8.02
C ALA A 23 -14.80 -23.15 -8.93
N ASP A 24 -14.74 -23.96 -10.00
CA ASP A 24 -13.65 -23.87 -10.97
C ASP A 24 -13.63 -22.47 -11.61
N TYR A 25 -12.50 -21.77 -11.47
CA TYR A 25 -12.38 -20.37 -11.91
C TYR A 25 -11.99 -20.31 -13.39
N ASP A 26 -12.76 -19.57 -14.19
CA ASP A 26 -12.40 -19.34 -15.59
C ASP A 26 -11.14 -18.47 -15.70
N LEU A 27 -10.00 -19.12 -15.92
CA LEU A 27 -8.70 -18.45 -16.05
C LEU A 27 -8.65 -17.49 -17.24
N SER A 28 -9.54 -17.60 -18.22
CA SER A 28 -9.62 -16.67 -19.36
C SER A 28 -10.17 -15.29 -18.96
N MET A 29 -10.88 -15.22 -17.83
CA MET A 29 -11.39 -13.97 -17.25
C MET A 29 -10.36 -13.22 -16.40
N LEU A 30 -9.25 -13.87 -16.04
CA LEU A 30 -8.19 -13.24 -15.25
C LEU A 30 -7.36 -12.28 -16.12
N PRO A 31 -6.97 -11.12 -15.58
CA PRO A 31 -6.02 -10.26 -16.27
C PRO A 31 -4.72 -11.04 -16.53
N PRO A 32 -4.07 -10.81 -17.69
CA PRO A 32 -2.86 -11.53 -18.05
C PRO A 32 -1.83 -11.41 -16.94
N SER A 33 -1.21 -12.54 -16.57
CA SER A 33 -0.22 -12.60 -15.49
C SER A 33 0.89 -11.56 -15.70
N ARG A 34 0.83 -10.46 -14.95
CA ARG A 34 1.89 -9.46 -14.93
C ARG A 34 2.99 -10.01 -14.03
N ARG A 35 4.23 -10.05 -14.54
CA ARG A 35 5.39 -10.46 -13.73
C ARG A 35 5.61 -9.46 -12.59
N GLY A 36 5.08 -9.80 -11.42
CA GLY A 36 5.43 -9.21 -10.12
C GLY A 36 5.06 -7.75 -9.90
N ARG A 37 5.50 -7.27 -8.73
CA ARG A 37 5.67 -5.88 -8.30
C ARG A 37 6.15 -4.92 -9.41
N PRO A 38 5.39 -3.92 -9.91
CA PRO A 38 6.03 -2.82 -10.62
C PRO A 38 7.17 -2.24 -9.76
N PRO A 39 8.40 -2.08 -10.32
CA PRO A 39 9.52 -1.55 -9.56
C PRO A 39 9.29 -0.07 -9.23
N VAL A 40 9.88 0.38 -8.13
CA VAL A 40 9.82 1.80 -7.69
C VAL A 40 10.73 2.70 -8.56
N GLY A 41 11.49 2.11 -9.49
CA GLY A 41 12.41 2.78 -10.40
C GLY A 41 12.91 1.84 -11.49
N ARG A 42 14.15 2.02 -11.95
CA ARG A 42 14.74 1.21 -13.05
C ARG A 42 15.10 -0.24 -12.67
N GLY A 43 14.81 -0.67 -11.44
CA GLY A 43 15.20 -1.98 -10.92
C GLY A 43 14.63 -2.25 -9.51
N PRO A 44 15.04 -3.36 -8.87
CA PRO A 44 14.64 -3.67 -7.51
C PRO A 44 15.11 -2.58 -6.54
N GLY A 45 14.23 -2.16 -5.65
CA GLY A 45 14.59 -1.20 -4.60
C GLY A 45 15.52 -1.83 -3.56
N THR A 46 16.48 -1.06 -3.05
CA THR A 46 17.29 -1.46 -1.90
C THR A 46 16.66 -0.90 -0.62
N VAL A 47 16.49 -1.74 0.39
CA VAL A 47 15.96 -1.32 1.70
C VAL A 47 17.09 -0.73 2.53
N VAL A 48 16.94 0.53 2.95
CA VAL A 48 17.85 1.21 3.87
C VAL A 48 17.11 1.47 5.18
N PRO A 49 17.41 0.74 6.28
CA PRO A 49 16.74 0.97 7.56
C PRO A 49 17.24 2.26 8.21
N VAL A 50 16.32 3.14 8.58
CA VAL A 50 16.60 4.42 9.27
C VAL A 50 15.71 4.52 10.51
N ARG A 51 16.27 5.01 11.63
CA ARG A 51 15.51 5.25 12.87
C ARG A 51 15.06 6.70 12.92
N PHE A 52 13.79 6.90 13.22
CA PHE A 52 13.19 8.20 13.49
C PHE A 52 12.53 8.14 14.87
N ASP A 53 12.57 9.24 15.60
CA ASP A 53 11.76 9.40 16.80
C ASP A 53 10.27 9.58 16.44
N ALA A 54 9.41 9.45 17.44
CA ALA A 54 7.96 9.48 17.26
C ALA A 54 7.47 10.85 16.77
N ASP A 55 8.09 11.95 17.22
CA ASP A 55 7.67 13.30 16.86
C ASP A 55 8.02 13.60 15.40
N THR A 56 9.21 13.18 14.96
CA THR A 56 9.62 13.27 13.55
C THR A 56 8.68 12.47 12.64
N LEU A 57 8.32 11.23 13.02
CA LEU A 57 7.38 10.42 12.23
C LEU A 57 5.98 11.03 12.16
N LYS A 58 5.52 11.66 13.26
CA LYS A 58 4.25 12.37 13.30
C LYS A 58 4.28 13.60 12.38
N ALA A 59 5.31 14.43 12.48
CA ALA A 59 5.49 15.60 11.63
C ALA A 59 5.56 15.24 10.14
N LEU A 60 6.33 14.20 9.80
CA LEU A 60 6.42 13.67 8.44
C LEU A 60 5.04 13.20 7.93
N SER A 61 4.29 12.46 8.74
CA SER A 61 2.97 11.95 8.34
C SER A 61 1.95 13.07 8.17
N GLN A 62 1.99 14.11 9.00
CA GLN A 62 1.14 15.29 8.85
C GLN A 62 1.46 16.03 7.56
N ARG A 63 2.74 16.31 7.31
CA ARG A 63 3.17 16.98 6.07
C ARG A 63 2.81 16.18 4.83
N ALA A 64 2.97 14.86 4.87
CA ALA A 64 2.57 13.96 3.78
C ALA A 64 1.08 14.09 3.46
N HIS A 65 0.22 14.11 4.49
CA HIS A 65 -1.21 14.32 4.34
C HIS A 65 -1.51 15.68 3.70
N ASP A 66 -0.87 16.74 4.17
CA ASP A 66 -1.08 18.11 3.68
C ASP A 66 -0.63 18.28 2.22
N GLU A 67 0.38 17.52 1.79
CA GLU A 67 0.89 17.47 0.41
C GLU A 67 0.13 16.45 -0.48
N GLY A 68 -0.87 15.74 0.04
CA GLY A 68 -1.67 14.76 -0.70
C GLY A 68 -0.96 13.44 -0.98
N LEU A 69 0.12 13.13 -0.26
CA LEU A 69 0.84 11.87 -0.37
C LEU A 69 0.14 10.77 0.42
N THR A 70 -0.06 9.62 -0.22
CA THR A 70 -0.84 8.50 0.32
C THR A 70 -0.09 7.66 1.34
N THR A 71 1.24 7.60 1.27
CA THR A 71 2.04 6.79 2.21
C THR A 71 3.23 7.53 2.79
N ARG A 72 3.65 7.09 3.99
CA ARG A 72 4.90 7.55 4.63
C ARG A 72 6.13 7.30 3.74
N SER A 73 6.15 6.20 2.98
CA SER A 73 7.27 5.91 2.08
C SER A 73 7.33 6.89 0.92
N ASP A 74 6.19 7.36 0.43
CA ASP A 74 6.15 8.36 -0.65
C ASP A 74 6.65 9.72 -0.15
N ALA A 75 6.29 10.11 1.07
CA ALA A 75 6.82 11.30 1.72
C ALA A 75 8.33 11.27 1.91
N ILE A 76 8.89 10.12 2.35
CA ILE A 76 10.34 9.95 2.49
C ILE A 76 11.04 10.08 1.12
N ARG A 77 10.51 9.44 0.08
CA ARG A 77 11.09 9.53 -1.26
C ARG A 77 10.99 10.95 -1.83
N ALA A 78 9.86 11.63 -1.65
CA ALA A 78 9.70 13.02 -2.07
C ALA A 78 10.71 13.95 -1.38
N ALA A 79 10.92 13.77 -0.06
CA ALA A 79 11.93 14.53 0.68
C ALA A 79 13.35 14.25 0.18
N VAL A 80 13.70 13.00 -0.11
CA VAL A 80 15.01 12.63 -0.69
C VAL A 80 15.19 13.21 -2.10
N ASN A 81 14.16 13.14 -2.96
CA ASN A 81 14.22 13.73 -4.30
C ASN A 81 14.39 15.24 -4.24
N GLN A 82 13.67 15.92 -3.34
CA GLN A 82 13.83 17.35 -3.10
C GLN A 82 15.25 17.69 -2.63
N TRP A 83 15.81 16.91 -1.70
CA TRP A 83 17.21 17.07 -1.24
C TRP A 83 18.23 16.92 -2.37
N LEU A 84 17.98 15.98 -3.29
CA LEU A 84 18.83 15.74 -4.46
C LEU A 84 18.60 16.76 -5.60
N GLY A 85 17.63 17.68 -5.46
CA GLY A 85 17.27 18.63 -6.52
C GLY A 85 16.56 17.98 -7.71
N LEU A 86 15.98 16.79 -7.55
CA LEU A 86 15.30 16.04 -8.61
C LEU A 86 13.83 16.46 -8.82
N GLY A 87 13.33 17.44 -8.05
CA GLY A 87 11.93 17.85 -8.03
C GLY A 87 11.04 16.88 -7.26
N SER A 88 9.88 17.37 -6.80
CA SER A 88 8.85 16.55 -6.13
C SER A 88 8.00 15.79 -7.14
#